data_AF-A0A0Q0WEJ5-F1
#
_entry.id   AF-A0A0Q0WEJ5-F1
#
_cell.length_a   1.000
_cell.length_b   1.000
_cell.length_c   1.000
_cell.angle_alpha   90.00
_cell.angle_beta   90.00
_cell.angle_gamma   90.00
#
_symmetry.space_group_name_H-M   'P 1'
#
loop_
_entity.id
_entity.type
_entity.pdbx_description
1 polymer ?
#
loop_
_entity_poly.entity_id
_entity_poly.type
_entity_poly.pdbx_seq_one_letter_code
_entity_poly.pdbx_strand_id
1 'polypeptide(L)'
;MTRQTAAYRPSISIIEILIAAHGTSLEDGRSELSLPGFLFNMDRFFQALLSQFLRENLAGYSVLEECSLRGMISYVPGRNPHNRQAPDPRPDYVIMRGSDVVSILDAKYRDLWATSLPREMLYQLAIYALSRGPGGESAILYPTTAPEAEEAWVEVKDPVGDGGGRARVVLRPVDLYKLVNLISDGRAQALRDRGEYARRLAFGD
;
A
#
# COMPACT_ATOMS: atom_id res chain seq x y z
N MET A 1 14.29 -8.26 25.69
CA MET A 1 13.83 -9.67 25.54
C MET A 1 15.04 -10.57 25.37
N THR A 2 15.00 -11.78 25.92
CA THR A 2 16.07 -12.79 25.83
C THR A 2 15.74 -13.86 24.77
N ARG A 3 16.72 -14.65 24.33
CA ARG A 3 16.52 -15.77 23.37
C ARG A 3 15.42 -16.75 23.82
N GLN A 4 15.22 -16.92 25.13
CA GLN A 4 14.19 -17.80 25.71
C GLN A 4 12.78 -17.19 25.70
N THR A 5 12.64 -15.87 25.54
CA THR A 5 11.34 -15.18 25.58
C THR A 5 10.82 -14.76 24.21
N ALA A 6 11.60 -15.00 23.14
CA ALA A 6 11.24 -14.62 21.77
C ALA A 6 9.94 -15.28 21.26
N ALA A 7 9.68 -16.53 21.65
CA ALA A 7 8.47 -17.26 21.26
C ALA A 7 7.19 -16.66 21.85
N TYR A 8 7.28 -15.96 22.99
CA TYR A 8 6.14 -15.30 23.63
C TYR A 8 5.85 -13.92 23.07
N ARG A 9 6.68 -13.41 22.14
CA ARG A 9 6.50 -12.07 21.56
C ARG A 9 5.10 -11.86 20.97
N PRO A 10 4.51 -12.77 20.19
CA PRO A 10 3.18 -12.56 19.64
C PRO A 10 2.11 -12.49 20.72
N SER A 11 2.17 -13.39 21.72
CA SER A 11 1.22 -13.42 22.84
C SER A 11 1.33 -12.16 23.71
N ILE A 12 2.55 -11.72 24.01
CA ILE A 12 2.80 -10.47 24.74
C ILE A 12 2.28 -9.28 23.93
N SER A 13 2.53 -9.23 22.62
CA SER A 13 1.97 -8.17 21.77
C SER A 13 0.44 -8.16 21.74
N ILE A 14 -0.21 -9.34 21.72
CA ILE A 14 -1.67 -9.43 21.83
C ILE A 14 -2.14 -8.94 23.20
N ILE A 15 -1.48 -9.36 24.29
CA ILE A 15 -1.80 -8.91 25.65
C ILE A 15 -1.60 -7.40 25.78
N GLU A 16 -0.52 -6.84 25.25
CA GLU A 16 -0.24 -5.39 25.21
C GLU A 16 -1.31 -4.65 24.41
N ILE A 17 -1.74 -5.18 23.26
CA ILE A 17 -2.84 -4.63 22.46
C ILE A 17 -4.15 -4.65 23.26
N LEU A 18 -4.48 -5.76 23.91
CA LEU A 18 -5.70 -5.91 24.71
C LEU A 18 -5.69 -5.01 25.96
N ILE A 19 -4.55 -4.89 26.66
CA ILE A 19 -4.39 -4.00 27.82
C ILE A 19 -4.46 -2.53 27.38
N ALA A 20 -3.81 -2.16 26.27
CA ALA A 20 -3.88 -0.80 25.72
C ALA A 20 -5.30 -0.43 25.27
N ALA A 21 -6.07 -1.40 24.77
CA ALA A 21 -7.47 -1.25 24.38
C ALA A 21 -8.46 -1.09 25.54
N HIS A 22 -8.02 -1.19 26.80
CA HIS A 22 -8.83 -0.76 27.96
C HIS A 22 -8.82 0.76 28.16
N GLY A 23 -8.19 1.53 27.26
CA GLY A 23 -8.08 2.99 27.33
C GLY A 23 -8.81 3.73 26.20
N THR A 24 -9.68 4.66 26.61
CA THR A 24 -10.47 5.65 25.85
C THR A 24 -11.88 5.23 25.42
N SER A 25 -12.82 5.30 26.38
CA SER A 25 -14.22 5.60 26.10
C SER A 25 -14.30 7.06 25.64
N LEU A 26 -14.79 7.30 24.42
CA LEU A 26 -15.18 8.63 23.97
C LEU A 26 -16.54 8.95 24.62
N GLU A 27 -16.52 9.51 25.83
CA GLU A 27 -17.73 10.04 26.45
C GLU A 27 -18.12 11.36 25.78
N ASP A 28 -19.25 11.34 25.08
CA ASP A 28 -20.21 12.44 25.10
C ASP A 28 -21.62 11.84 25.18
N GLY A 29 -22.11 11.68 26.41
CA GLY A 29 -23.53 11.61 26.77
C GLY A 29 -24.37 10.44 26.24
N ARG A 30 -24.69 9.50 27.15
CA ARG A 30 -25.76 8.47 27.09
C ARG A 30 -25.48 7.21 26.25
N SER A 31 -24.64 6.31 26.78
CA SER A 31 -24.92 4.87 26.86
C SER A 31 -23.93 4.18 27.80
N GLU A 32 -24.45 3.55 28.86
CA GLU A 32 -23.70 2.75 29.86
C GLU A 32 -23.29 1.37 29.31
N LEU A 33 -22.56 1.32 28.20
CA LEU A 33 -21.92 0.10 27.73
C LEU A 33 -20.45 0.37 27.45
N SER A 34 -19.61 0.17 28.48
CA SER A 34 -18.16 0.03 28.31
C SER A 34 -17.91 -1.32 27.64
N LEU A 35 -17.92 -1.33 26.31
CA LEU A 35 -17.48 -2.48 25.52
C LEU A 35 -15.95 -2.43 25.45
N PRO A 36 -15.23 -3.43 25.97
CA PRO A 36 -13.81 -3.58 25.71
C PRO A 36 -13.62 -3.69 24.19
N GLY A 37 -12.90 -2.75 23.59
CA GLY A 37 -12.78 -2.68 22.15
C GLY A 37 -11.54 -1.91 21.72
N PHE A 38 -10.97 -2.29 20.59
CA PHE A 38 -9.88 -1.56 19.95
C PHE A 38 -10.42 -0.84 18.71
N LEU A 39 -10.01 0.41 18.51
CA LEU A 39 -10.14 1.07 17.22
C LEU A 39 -8.82 0.91 16.48
N PHE A 40 -8.83 0.18 15.37
CA PHE A 40 -7.67 0.11 14.49
C PHE A 40 -7.74 1.19 13.44
N ASN A 41 -6.61 1.86 13.20
CA ASN A 41 -6.41 2.59 11.97
C ASN A 41 -6.27 1.56 10.83
N MET A 42 -7.37 1.30 10.13
CA MET A 42 -7.46 0.25 9.12
C MET A 42 -6.57 0.52 7.91
N ASP A 43 -6.37 1.79 7.53
CA ASP A 43 -5.42 2.16 6.47
C ASP A 43 -4.00 1.72 6.84
N ARG A 44 -3.53 2.09 8.04
CA ARG A 44 -2.20 1.72 8.51
C ARG A 44 -2.04 0.21 8.70
N PHE A 45 -3.09 -0.46 9.20
CA PHE A 45 -3.08 -1.91 9.37
C PHE A 45 -2.96 -2.62 8.02
N PHE A 46 -3.78 -2.23 7.04
CA PHE A 46 -3.75 -2.80 5.70
C PHE A 46 -2.40 -2.55 5.01
N GLN A 47 -1.86 -1.34 5.16
CA GLN A 47 -0.54 -1.01 4.65
C GLN A 47 0.56 -1.88 5.30
N ALA A 48 0.52 -2.09 6.61
CA ALA A 48 1.50 -2.94 7.30
C ALA A 48 1.37 -4.42 6.90
N LEU A 49 0.13 -4.92 6.74
CA LEU A 49 -0.15 -6.27 6.30
C LEU A 49 0.44 -6.55 4.91
N LEU A 50 0.14 -5.68 3.94
CA LEU A 50 0.67 -5.82 2.58
C LEU A 50 2.19 -5.64 2.54
N SER A 51 2.73 -4.71 3.32
CA SER A 51 4.18 -4.53 3.46
C SER A 51 4.88 -5.82 3.89
N GLN A 52 4.37 -6.46 4.95
CA GLN A 52 4.93 -7.71 5.43
C GLN A 52 4.76 -8.82 4.40
N PHE A 53 3.56 -8.96 3.83
CA PHE A 53 3.26 -9.98 2.83
C PHE A 53 4.17 -9.86 1.60
N LEU A 54 4.36 -8.66 1.04
CA LEU A 54 5.22 -8.43 -0.11
C LEU A 54 6.69 -8.73 0.20
N ARG A 55 7.20 -8.27 1.36
CA ARG A 55 8.59 -8.52 1.76
C ARG A 55 8.93 -10.00 1.92
N GLU A 56 8.01 -10.77 2.49
CA GLU A 56 8.22 -12.18 2.75
C GLU A 56 8.11 -13.03 1.49
N ASN A 57 7.40 -12.58 0.45
CA ASN A 57 7.01 -13.42 -0.67
C ASN A 57 7.51 -12.95 -2.05
N LEU A 58 8.05 -11.73 -2.20
CA LEU A 58 8.69 -11.25 -3.43
C LEU A 58 10.17 -11.65 -3.51
N ALA A 59 10.43 -12.93 -3.81
CA ALA A 59 11.79 -13.42 -4.01
C ALA A 59 12.52 -12.68 -5.15
N GLY A 60 13.75 -12.21 -4.87
CA GLY A 60 14.59 -11.49 -5.85
C GLY A 60 14.31 -9.99 -5.96
N TYR A 61 13.45 -9.44 -5.10
CA TYR A 61 13.16 -8.01 -5.05
C TYR A 61 13.35 -7.48 -3.62
N SER A 62 13.52 -6.15 -3.51
CA SER A 62 13.46 -5.45 -2.23
C SER A 62 12.24 -4.54 -2.21
N VAL A 63 11.49 -4.57 -1.11
CA VAL A 63 10.33 -3.70 -0.89
C VAL A 63 10.78 -2.57 0.04
N LEU A 64 10.83 -1.35 -0.48
CA LEU A 64 11.13 -0.15 0.30
C LEU A 64 9.81 0.51 0.71
N GLU A 65 9.60 0.67 2.01
CA GLU A 65 8.41 1.32 2.55
C GLU A 65 8.62 2.83 2.67
N GLU A 66 7.57 3.58 2.34
CA GLU A 66 7.50 5.03 2.51
C GLU A 66 8.76 5.76 1.99
N CYS A 67 9.29 5.34 0.84
CA CYS A 67 10.49 5.93 0.25
C CYS A 67 10.14 7.26 -0.42
N SER A 68 10.69 8.37 0.07
CA SER A 68 10.52 9.67 -0.57
C SER A 68 11.17 9.68 -1.95
N LEU A 69 10.42 10.04 -2.99
CA LEU A 69 10.91 10.24 -4.36
C LEU A 69 11.65 11.59 -4.47
N ARG A 70 12.78 11.69 -3.76
CA ARG A 70 13.54 12.94 -3.62
C ARG A 70 14.00 13.47 -4.97
N GLY A 71 13.85 14.78 -5.16
CA GLY A 71 14.28 15.47 -6.37
C GLY A 71 13.36 15.28 -7.57
N MET A 72 12.27 14.51 -7.44
CA MET A 72 11.24 14.41 -8.48
C MET A 72 10.54 15.75 -8.72
N ILE A 73 10.28 16.50 -7.65
CA ILE A 73 9.71 17.85 -7.69
C ILE A 73 10.71 18.79 -7.02
N SER A 74 11.13 19.82 -7.73
CA SER A 74 12.08 20.81 -7.22
C SER A 74 11.74 22.20 -7.74
N TYR A 75 11.99 23.23 -6.93
CA TYR A 75 11.99 24.59 -7.45
C TYR A 75 13.11 24.79 -8.45
N VAL A 76 12.84 25.55 -9.51
CA VAL A 76 13.85 25.94 -10.49
C VAL A 76 14.93 26.81 -9.80
N PRO A 77 16.23 26.55 -10.03
CA PRO A 77 17.31 27.36 -9.46
C PRO A 77 17.11 28.86 -9.72
N GLY A 78 17.29 29.68 -8.67
CA GLY A 78 17.11 31.14 -8.73
C GLY A 78 15.65 31.63 -8.83
N ARG A 79 14.66 30.73 -8.84
CA ARG A 79 13.22 31.06 -8.92
C ARG A 79 12.44 30.62 -7.67
N ASN A 80 13.10 30.60 -6.52
CA ASN A 80 12.51 30.28 -5.22
C ASN A 80 12.81 31.41 -4.22
N PRO A 81 12.16 32.59 -4.35
CA PRO A 81 12.53 33.80 -3.61
C PRO A 81 12.42 33.65 -2.09
N HIS A 82 11.61 32.70 -1.62
CA HIS A 82 11.43 32.40 -0.20
C HIS A 82 12.14 31.11 0.25
N ASN A 83 12.96 30.50 -0.61
CA ASN A 83 13.67 29.24 -0.32
C ASN A 83 12.75 28.15 0.26
N ARG A 84 11.52 28.04 -0.26
CA ARG A 84 10.56 27.04 0.20
C ARG A 84 11.03 25.65 -0.18
N GLN A 85 10.70 24.67 0.65
CA GLN A 85 10.94 23.27 0.35
C GLN A 85 9.88 22.77 -0.65
N ALA A 86 10.31 22.03 -1.67
CA ALA A 86 9.40 21.34 -2.56
C ALA A 86 8.82 20.11 -1.84
N PRO A 87 7.58 19.70 -2.14
CA PRO A 87 7.04 18.47 -1.58
C PRO A 87 7.85 17.27 -2.11
N ASP A 88 8.03 16.26 -1.25
CA ASP A 88 8.62 14.97 -1.61
C ASP A 88 7.51 13.92 -1.62
N PRO A 89 6.98 13.54 -2.79
CA PRO A 89 5.95 12.52 -2.88
C PRO A 89 6.47 11.18 -2.36
N ARG A 90 5.63 10.51 -1.57
CA ARG A 90 6.03 9.36 -0.76
C ARG A 90 5.05 8.22 -0.96
N PRO A 91 5.26 7.36 -1.96
CA PRO A 91 4.44 6.17 -2.13
C PRO A 91 4.60 5.23 -0.94
N ASP A 92 3.59 4.40 -0.69
CA ASP A 92 3.61 3.43 0.41
C ASP A 92 4.70 2.38 0.17
N TYR A 93 4.88 1.92 -1.08
CA TYR A 93 5.92 0.97 -1.46
C TYR A 93 6.62 1.31 -2.78
N VAL A 94 7.92 1.05 -2.80
CA VAL A 94 8.75 1.01 -4.01
C VAL A 94 9.39 -0.37 -4.11
N ILE A 95 9.11 -1.09 -5.18
CA ILE A 95 9.68 -2.41 -5.45
C ILE A 95 10.94 -2.24 -6.29
N MET A 96 12.05 -2.77 -5.79
CA MET A 96 13.37 -2.68 -6.40
C MET A 96 13.83 -4.06 -6.89
N ARG A 97 14.45 -4.11 -8.07
CA ARG A 97 15.28 -5.23 -8.52
C ARG A 97 16.71 -4.73 -8.64
N GLY A 98 17.54 -5.01 -7.63
CA GLY A 98 18.86 -4.37 -7.53
C GLY A 98 18.71 -2.86 -7.32
N SER A 99 19.32 -2.05 -8.20
CA SER A 99 19.20 -0.59 -8.20
C SER A 99 17.97 -0.07 -8.95
N ASP A 100 17.26 -0.93 -9.68
CA ASP A 100 16.19 -0.51 -10.57
C ASP A 100 14.87 -0.53 -9.83
N VAL A 101 14.20 0.62 -9.78
CA VAL A 101 12.78 0.65 -9.42
C VAL A 101 12.04 -0.12 -10.50
N VAL A 102 11.18 -1.08 -10.13
CA VAL A 102 10.38 -1.88 -11.05
C VAL A 102 8.88 -1.63 -10.89
N SER A 103 8.41 -1.27 -9.70
CA SER A 103 7.01 -0.95 -9.44
C SER A 103 6.88 0.07 -8.30
N ILE A 104 5.90 0.96 -8.41
CA ILE A 104 5.52 1.91 -7.35
C ILE A 104 4.06 1.63 -6.98
N LEU A 105 3.80 1.45 -5.70
CA LEU A 105 2.53 0.99 -5.17
C LEU A 105 2.08 1.88 -4.01
N ASP A 106 0.80 2.21 -3.96
CA ASP A 106 0.12 2.70 -2.76
C ASP A 106 -0.87 1.64 -2.25
N ALA A 107 -1.13 1.63 -0.95
CA ALA A 107 -2.21 0.84 -0.35
C ALA A 107 -3.24 1.76 0.30
N LYS A 108 -4.53 1.51 0.06
CA LYS A 108 -5.61 2.25 0.72
C LYS A 108 -6.72 1.31 1.14
N TYR A 109 -7.17 1.41 2.39
CA TYR A 109 -8.27 0.61 2.92
C TYR A 109 -9.61 1.22 2.50
N ARG A 110 -9.93 1.05 1.22
CA ARG A 110 -11.19 1.48 0.61
C ARG A 110 -11.54 0.52 -0.51
N ASP A 111 -12.77 0.03 -0.56
CA ASP A 111 -13.18 -0.80 -1.68
C ASP A 111 -13.40 0.07 -2.94
N LEU A 112 -12.38 0.15 -3.80
CA LEU A 112 -12.41 0.90 -5.07
C LEU A 112 -13.15 0.16 -6.20
N TRP A 113 -13.60 -1.07 -5.96
CA TRP A 113 -14.56 -1.74 -6.83
C TRP A 113 -15.98 -1.18 -6.60
N ALA A 114 -16.34 -1.00 -5.33
CA ALA A 114 -17.62 -0.43 -4.94
C ALA A 114 -17.67 1.11 -5.03
N THR A 115 -16.52 1.78 -4.91
CA THR A 115 -16.43 3.25 -4.88
C THR A 115 -15.43 3.77 -5.91
N SER A 116 -15.69 4.93 -6.50
CA SER A 116 -14.77 5.52 -7.47
C SER A 116 -13.47 6.02 -6.82
N LEU A 117 -12.37 5.96 -7.58
CA LEU A 117 -11.08 6.52 -7.16
C LEU A 117 -11.18 8.04 -6.99
N PRO A 118 -10.87 8.58 -5.79
CA PRO A 118 -10.85 10.01 -5.56
C PRO A 118 -9.79 10.73 -6.40
N ARG A 119 -10.08 11.98 -6.77
CA ARG A 119 -9.23 12.77 -7.69
C ARG A 119 -7.86 13.04 -7.10
N GLU A 120 -7.79 13.31 -5.82
CA GLU A 120 -6.55 13.56 -5.09
C GLU A 120 -5.60 12.35 -5.14
N MET A 121 -6.15 11.13 -4.99
CA MET A 121 -5.38 9.89 -5.09
C MET A 121 -4.94 9.66 -6.54
N LEU A 122 -5.85 9.86 -7.50
CA LEU A 122 -5.53 9.72 -8.92
C LEU A 122 -4.36 10.64 -9.33
N TYR A 123 -4.36 11.90 -8.88
CA TYR A 123 -3.29 12.83 -9.21
C TYR A 123 -1.95 12.43 -8.58
N GLN A 124 -1.97 11.97 -7.33
CA GLN A 124 -0.78 11.44 -6.67
C GLN A 124 -0.22 10.21 -7.43
N LEU A 125 -1.07 9.25 -7.76
CA LEU A 125 -0.69 8.06 -8.52
C LEU A 125 -0.17 8.39 -9.92
N ALA A 126 -0.79 9.37 -10.60
CA ALA A 126 -0.35 9.82 -11.91
C ALA A 126 1.07 10.42 -11.86
N ILE A 127 1.39 11.20 -10.81
CA ILE A 127 2.74 11.72 -10.59
C ILE A 127 3.73 10.56 -10.41
N TYR A 128 3.39 9.53 -9.64
CA TYR A 128 4.24 8.36 -9.48
C TYR A 128 4.49 7.63 -10.79
N ALA A 129 3.43 7.41 -11.58
CA ALA A 129 3.54 6.73 -12.86
C ALA A 129 4.42 7.52 -13.84
N LEU A 130 4.24 8.85 -13.92
CA LEU A 130 5.06 9.73 -14.76
C LEU A 130 6.52 9.78 -14.35
N SER A 131 6.83 9.61 -13.05
CA SER A 131 8.21 9.58 -12.54
C SER A 131 9.04 8.40 -13.08
N ARG A 132 8.37 7.36 -13.59
CA ARG A 132 8.99 6.15 -14.14
C ARG A 132 9.44 6.32 -15.59
N GLY A 133 9.15 7.46 -16.22
CA GLY A 133 9.43 7.72 -17.63
C GLY A 133 8.26 7.35 -18.56
N PRO A 134 8.48 7.39 -19.89
CA PRO A 134 7.42 7.13 -20.88
C PRO A 134 6.80 5.75 -20.72
N GLY A 135 5.46 5.69 -20.66
CA GLY A 135 4.71 4.45 -20.45
C GLY A 135 4.79 3.93 -19.01
N GLY A 136 5.30 4.75 -18.08
CA GLY A 136 5.44 4.40 -16.68
C GLY A 136 4.13 4.06 -15.98
N GLU A 137 4.19 3.16 -15.00
CA GLU A 137 3.02 2.64 -14.31
C GLU A 137 3.16 2.82 -12.79
N SER A 138 2.04 3.13 -12.14
CA SER A 138 1.88 3.02 -10.69
C SER A 138 0.57 2.28 -10.40
N ALA A 139 0.49 1.63 -9.24
CA ALA A 139 -0.73 0.94 -8.84
C ALA A 139 -1.18 1.30 -7.43
N ILE A 140 -2.49 1.25 -7.21
CA ILE A 140 -3.11 1.31 -5.90
C ILE A 140 -3.70 -0.04 -5.54
N LEU A 141 -3.24 -0.61 -4.44
CA LEU A 141 -3.75 -1.84 -3.85
C LEU A 141 -4.91 -1.49 -2.93
N TYR A 142 -6.05 -2.13 -3.14
CA TYR A 142 -7.25 -1.87 -2.36
C TYR A 142 -7.95 -3.17 -1.96
N PRO A 143 -8.50 -3.27 -0.74
CA PRO A 143 -9.15 -4.49 -0.29
C PRO A 143 -10.53 -4.63 -0.94
N THR A 144 -10.90 -5.85 -1.27
CA THR A 144 -12.28 -6.19 -1.63
C THR A 144 -12.61 -7.63 -1.26
N THR A 145 -13.90 -7.90 -1.09
CA THR A 145 -14.46 -9.25 -0.92
C THR A 145 -15.26 -9.68 -2.15
N ALA A 146 -15.35 -8.84 -3.18
CA ALA A 146 -16.04 -9.15 -4.42
C ALA A 146 -15.15 -10.12 -5.25
N PRO A 147 -15.57 -11.38 -5.47
CA PRO A 147 -14.77 -12.36 -6.21
C PRO A 147 -14.59 -11.99 -7.69
N GLU A 148 -15.47 -11.16 -8.24
CA GLU A 148 -15.42 -10.63 -9.60
C GLU A 148 -14.58 -9.36 -9.76
N ALA A 149 -13.95 -8.86 -8.69
CA ALA A 149 -13.16 -7.64 -8.78
C ALA A 149 -11.93 -7.86 -9.67
N GLU A 150 -11.81 -7.02 -10.70
CA GLU A 150 -10.72 -7.02 -11.66
C GLU A 150 -9.93 -5.71 -11.62
N GLU A 151 -8.76 -5.70 -12.26
CA GLU A 151 -7.97 -4.48 -12.35
C GLU A 151 -8.68 -3.44 -13.24
N ALA A 152 -8.67 -2.18 -12.79
CA ALA A 152 -9.08 -1.07 -13.61
C ALA A 152 -7.86 -0.22 -13.99
N TRP A 153 -7.83 0.25 -15.24
CA TRP A 153 -6.69 0.96 -15.81
C TRP A 153 -7.09 2.39 -16.19
N VAL A 154 -6.32 3.36 -15.72
CA VAL A 154 -6.49 4.78 -16.07
C VAL A 154 -5.27 5.24 -16.87
N GLU A 155 -5.50 5.60 -18.13
CA GLU A 155 -4.45 6.13 -19.00
C GLU A 155 -4.25 7.63 -18.78
N VAL A 156 -3.00 8.04 -18.61
CA VAL A 156 -2.57 9.44 -18.57
C VAL A 156 -1.92 9.78 -19.90
N LYS A 157 -2.57 10.62 -20.71
CA LYS A 157 -2.11 11.03 -22.03
C LYS A 157 -2.16 12.53 -22.22
N ASP A 158 -1.43 12.99 -23.23
CA ASP A 158 -1.55 14.38 -23.68
C ASP A 158 -2.87 14.54 -24.45
N PRO A 159 -3.75 15.50 -24.09
CA PRO A 159 -4.99 15.72 -24.81
C PRO A 159 -4.79 16.30 -26.23
N VAL A 160 -3.61 16.81 -26.58
CA VAL A 160 -3.35 17.49 -27.86
C VAL A 160 -2.23 16.79 -28.65
N GLY A 161 -2.60 16.02 -29.68
CA GLY A 161 -1.70 15.35 -30.65
C GLY A 161 -1.85 13.82 -30.71
N ASP A 162 -1.10 13.15 -31.60
CA ASP A 162 -1.00 11.67 -31.72
C ASP A 162 -0.26 11.02 -30.52
N GLY A 163 -0.20 11.72 -29.39
CA GLY A 163 0.65 11.38 -28.25
C GLY A 163 0.23 10.07 -27.59
N GLY A 164 1.06 9.03 -27.77
CA GLY A 164 0.92 7.78 -27.05
C GLY A 164 0.85 7.99 -25.53
N GLY A 165 0.21 7.05 -24.82
CA GLY A 165 0.02 7.12 -23.37
C GLY A 165 1.32 7.44 -22.63
N ARG A 166 1.32 8.52 -21.84
CA ARG A 166 2.50 8.98 -21.09
C ARG A 166 2.75 8.09 -19.87
N ALA A 167 1.67 7.68 -19.21
CA ALA A 167 1.71 6.86 -18.02
C ALA A 167 0.36 6.15 -17.79
N ARG A 168 0.34 5.19 -16.87
CA ARG A 168 -0.88 4.46 -16.47
C ARG A 168 -0.98 4.35 -14.96
N VAL A 169 -2.21 4.45 -14.45
CA VAL A 169 -2.54 4.17 -13.06
C VAL A 169 -3.41 2.93 -13.02
N VAL A 170 -3.00 1.92 -12.25
CA VAL A 170 -3.70 0.64 -12.12
C VAL A 170 -4.37 0.56 -10.76
N LEU A 171 -5.68 0.31 -10.72
CA LEU A 171 -6.41 0.01 -9.50
C LEU A 171 -6.45 -1.50 -9.39
N ARG A 172 -5.75 -2.04 -8.38
CA ARG A 172 -5.55 -3.48 -8.25
C ARG A 172 -6.25 -4.02 -7.00
N PRO A 173 -7.27 -4.88 -7.17
CA PRO A 173 -7.98 -5.45 -6.03
C PRO A 173 -7.09 -6.46 -5.29
N VAL A 174 -7.21 -6.43 -3.97
CA VAL A 174 -6.70 -7.43 -3.04
C VAL A 174 -7.90 -8.21 -2.52
N ASP A 175 -8.09 -9.42 -3.04
CA ASP A 175 -9.07 -10.37 -2.51
C ASP A 175 -8.67 -10.74 -1.07
N LEU A 176 -9.49 -10.28 -0.11
CA LEU A 176 -9.25 -10.50 1.31
C LEU A 176 -9.38 -11.96 1.71
N TYR A 177 -10.31 -12.71 1.12
CA TYR A 177 -10.47 -14.13 1.43
C TYR A 177 -9.27 -14.92 0.94
N LYS A 178 -8.80 -14.63 -0.27
CA LYS A 178 -7.59 -15.24 -0.83
C LYS A 178 -6.37 -14.91 0.02
N LEU A 179 -6.18 -13.64 0.40
CA LEU A 179 -5.06 -13.22 1.23
C LEU A 179 -5.04 -13.94 2.59
N VAL A 180 -6.19 -14.00 3.28
CA VAL A 180 -6.32 -14.67 4.58
C VAL A 180 -6.02 -16.18 4.46
N ASN A 181 -6.55 -16.85 3.44
CA ASN A 181 -6.28 -18.26 3.19
C ASN A 181 -4.79 -18.51 2.97
N LEU A 182 -4.13 -17.67 2.15
CA LEU A 182 -2.70 -17.79 1.88
C LEU A 182 -1.87 -17.61 3.14
N ILE A 183 -2.19 -16.63 3.99
CA ILE A 183 -1.44 -16.36 5.23
C ILE A 183 -1.64 -17.49 6.26
N SER A 184 -2.83 -18.08 6.31
CA SER A 184 -3.18 -19.11 7.31
C SER A 184 -2.65 -20.51 6.95
N ASP A 185 -2.37 -20.77 5.68
CA ASP A 185 -1.91 -22.08 5.22
C ASP A 185 -0.38 -22.24 5.35
N GLY A 186 0.07 -23.13 6.23
CA GLY A 186 1.49 -23.40 6.48
C GLY A 186 2.14 -24.43 5.53
N ARG A 187 1.43 -24.93 4.51
CA ARG A 187 1.97 -25.95 3.59
C ARG A 187 2.96 -25.37 2.59
N ALA A 188 3.88 -26.21 2.10
CA ALA A 188 4.89 -25.78 1.11
C ALA A 188 4.27 -25.29 -0.22
N GLN A 189 3.11 -25.81 -0.63
CA GLN A 189 2.39 -25.29 -1.80
C GLN A 189 1.94 -23.84 -1.59
N ALA A 190 1.48 -23.51 -0.37
CA ALA A 190 1.08 -22.15 -0.04
C ALA A 190 2.23 -21.14 -0.15
N LEU A 191 3.49 -21.56 0.04
CA LEU A 191 4.66 -20.68 -0.18
C LEU A 191 4.80 -20.26 -1.64
N ARG A 192 4.56 -21.16 -2.60
CA ARG A 192 4.56 -20.83 -4.03
C ARG A 192 3.39 -19.91 -4.37
N ASP A 193 2.19 -20.27 -3.91
CA ASP A 193 0.97 -19.51 -4.20
C ASP A 193 1.04 -18.09 -3.59
N ARG A 194 1.69 -17.92 -2.44
CA ARG A 194 1.98 -16.60 -1.86
C ARG A 194 2.94 -15.79 -2.73
N GLY A 195 3.99 -16.42 -3.25
CA GLY A 195 4.94 -15.78 -4.16
C GLY A 195 4.26 -15.31 -5.45
N GLU A 196 3.45 -16.15 -6.07
CA GLU A 196 2.66 -15.79 -7.24
C GLU A 196 1.68 -14.67 -6.94
N TYR A 197 0.96 -14.74 -5.81
CA TYR A 197 0.04 -13.69 -5.44
C TYR A 197 0.75 -12.36 -5.15
N ALA A 198 1.89 -12.39 -4.46
CA ALA A 198 2.70 -11.19 -4.22
C ALA A 198 3.20 -10.57 -5.53
N ARG A 199 3.59 -11.38 -6.52
CA ARG A 199 3.93 -10.89 -7.87
C ARG A 199 2.75 -10.26 -8.57
N ARG A 200 1.57 -10.89 -8.54
CA ARG A 200 0.34 -10.30 -9.08
C ARG A 200 0.03 -8.96 -8.43
N LEU A 201 0.13 -8.87 -7.10
CA LEU A 201 -0.05 -7.61 -6.38
C LEU A 201 0.98 -6.54 -6.80
N ALA A 202 2.25 -6.91 -6.98
CA ALA A 202 3.30 -5.96 -7.30
C ALA A 202 3.32 -5.53 -8.78
N PHE A 203 2.98 -6.43 -9.70
CA PHE A 203 3.25 -6.29 -11.14
C PHE A 203 2.02 -6.45 -12.03
N GLY A 204 0.95 -7.11 -11.57
CA GLY A 204 -0.23 -7.42 -12.39
C GLY A 204 -0.06 -8.68 -13.25
N ASP A 205 0.97 -9.49 -12.97
CA ASP A 205 1.23 -10.80 -13.61
C ASP A 205 0.12 -11.83 -13.33
#